data_AF-A0A954MYU2-F1
#
_entry.id   AF-A0A954MYU2-F1
#
_cell.length_a   1.000
_cell.length_b   1.000
_cell.length_c   1.000
_cell.angle_alpha   90.00
_cell.angle_beta   90.00
_cell.angle_gamma   90.00
#
_symmetry.space_group_name_H-M   'P 1'
#
loop_
_entity.id
_entity.type
_entity.pdbx_description
1 polymer ?
#
loop_
_entity_poly.entity_id
_entity_poly.type
_entity_poly.pdbx_seq_one_letter_code
_entity_poly.pdbx_strand_id
1 'polypeptide(L)'
;MARTVTAQSEQNVKPAITCYPPGSVRELLALAVPLIISTGSLTLMQVVDRIFLTWDSPLALAASLPAALLHWTLISPAVGTAMYISTFVAQYEGAGEPRRVGDSVRQGTLFALVTGILYITFAPFAGVIFQNLGHGPEVARLEAEYFSIMCLGTLAALLSHVFGAYYGGRGL
;
A
#
# COMPACT_ATOMS: atom_id res chain seq x y z
N MET A 1 -41.22 -26.12 16.46
CA MET A 1 -39.80 -25.79 16.69
C MET A 1 -39.13 -25.20 15.43
N ALA A 2 -39.85 -24.45 14.58
CA ALA A 2 -39.39 -23.98 13.26
C ALA A 2 -39.64 -22.48 13.00
N ARG A 3 -39.90 -21.69 14.05
CA ARG A 3 -40.18 -20.24 13.94
C ARG A 3 -39.08 -19.33 14.48
N THR A 4 -37.97 -19.89 14.95
CA THR A 4 -36.91 -19.11 15.62
C THR A 4 -35.72 -18.78 14.71
N VAL A 5 -35.64 -19.37 13.51
CA VAL A 5 -34.52 -19.13 12.57
C VAL A 5 -34.77 -17.95 11.63
N THR A 6 -36.03 -17.62 11.32
CA THR A 6 -36.38 -16.56 10.36
C THR A 6 -36.30 -15.14 10.91
N ALA A 7 -36.16 -14.94 12.23
CA ALA A 7 -36.10 -13.61 12.83
C ALA A 7 -34.67 -13.03 12.95
N GLN A 8 -33.62 -13.87 12.84
CA GLN A 8 -32.23 -13.41 12.94
C GLN A 8 -31.65 -12.91 11.60
N SER A 9 -32.30 -13.20 10.46
CA SER A 9 -31.83 -12.76 9.15
C SER A 9 -32.18 -11.30 8.82
N GLU A 10 -33.12 -10.68 9.53
CA GLU A 10 -33.53 -9.29 9.28
C GLU A 10 -32.73 -8.25 10.10
N GLN A 11 -31.95 -8.69 11.09
CA GLN A 11 -31.33 -7.80 12.08
C GLN A 11 -29.87 -7.42 11.80
N ASN A 12 -29.30 -7.80 10.67
CA ASN A 12 -27.89 -7.52 10.35
C ASN A 12 -27.70 -6.85 8.98
N VAL A 13 -28.62 -5.97 8.59
CA VAL A 13 -28.38 -5.04 7.47
C VAL A 13 -27.49 -3.92 8.02
N LYS A 14 -26.17 -4.01 7.77
CA LYS A 14 -25.25 -2.90 8.04
C LYS A 14 -25.82 -1.62 7.41
N PRO A 15 -25.76 -0.47 8.12
CA PRO A 15 -26.29 0.77 7.58
C PRO A 15 -25.67 1.05 6.22
N ALA A 16 -26.51 1.47 5.27
CA ALA A 16 -26.05 1.80 3.92
C ALA A 16 -24.97 2.89 4.00
N ILE A 17 -23.81 2.63 3.41
CA ILE A 17 -22.67 3.57 3.39
C ILE A 17 -23.05 4.84 2.60
N THR A 18 -23.99 4.73 1.67
CA THR A 18 -24.49 5.85 0.86
C THR A 18 -26.02 5.93 0.90
N CYS A 19 -26.57 7.08 0.49
CA CYS A 19 -28.01 7.29 0.33
C CYS A 19 -28.58 6.72 -0.98
N TYR A 20 -27.77 6.05 -1.80
CA TYR A 20 -28.18 5.50 -3.08
C TYR A 20 -28.65 4.04 -2.95
N PRO A 21 -29.51 3.55 -3.87
CA PRO A 21 -29.94 2.16 -3.86
C PRO A 21 -28.74 1.20 -3.99
N PRO A 22 -28.72 0.09 -3.22
CA PRO A 22 -27.68 -0.94 -3.30
C PRO A 22 -27.48 -1.45 -4.73
N GLY A 23 -26.24 -1.49 -5.20
CA GLY A 23 -25.87 -1.97 -6.54
C GLY A 23 -26.16 -0.98 -7.67
N SER A 24 -26.56 0.26 -7.36
CA SER A 24 -26.75 1.30 -8.37
C SER A 24 -25.41 1.89 -8.85
N VAL A 25 -25.37 2.33 -10.11
CA VAL A 25 -24.20 3.05 -10.66
C VAL A 25 -23.87 4.30 -9.84
N ARG A 26 -24.90 4.95 -9.24
CA ARG A 26 -24.72 6.13 -8.39
C ARG A 26 -24.02 5.81 -7.08
N GLU A 27 -24.36 4.69 -6.44
CA GLU A 27 -23.64 4.19 -5.27
C GLU A 27 -22.18 3.86 -5.61
N LEU A 28 -21.96 3.14 -6.72
CA LEU A 28 -20.62 2.80 -7.18
C LEU A 28 -19.77 4.06 -7.42
N LEU A 29 -20.32 5.06 -8.12
CA LEU A 29 -19.61 6.31 -8.38
C LEU A 29 -19.35 7.11 -7.10
N ALA A 30 -20.28 7.11 -6.15
CA ALA A 30 -20.10 7.80 -4.86
C ALA A 30 -18.92 7.22 -4.06
N LEU A 31 -18.66 5.91 -4.17
CA LEU A 31 -17.51 5.24 -3.54
C LEU A 31 -16.23 5.33 -4.39
N ALA A 32 -16.34 5.15 -5.70
CA ALA A 32 -15.20 5.08 -6.61
C ALA A 32 -14.55 6.44 -6.85
N VAL A 33 -15.32 7.53 -6.96
CA VAL A 33 -14.77 8.87 -7.26
C VAL A 33 -13.76 9.33 -6.20
N PRO A 34 -14.06 9.26 -4.89
CA PRO A 34 -13.07 9.59 -3.85
C PRO A 34 -11.80 8.73 -3.92
N LEU A 35 -11.95 7.42 -4.18
CA LEU A 35 -10.82 6.49 -4.30
C LEU A 35 -9.94 6.81 -5.52
N ILE A 36 -10.56 7.14 -6.66
CA ILE A 36 -9.87 7.56 -7.88
C ILE A 36 -9.10 8.86 -7.64
N ILE A 37 -9.74 9.85 -7.00
CA ILE A 37 -9.08 11.12 -6.67
C ILE A 37 -7.88 10.87 -5.75
N SER A 38 -8.05 10.05 -4.70
CA SER A 38 -6.97 9.72 -3.76
C SER A 38 -5.76 9.06 -4.46
N THR A 39 -6.01 8.05 -5.29
CA THR A 39 -4.95 7.35 -6.03
C THR A 39 -4.31 8.26 -7.10
N GLY A 40 -5.12 9.09 -7.74
CA GLY A 40 -4.67 10.11 -8.70
C GLY A 40 -3.78 11.16 -8.06
N SER A 41 -4.10 11.62 -6.85
CA SER A 41 -3.29 12.56 -6.07
C SER A 41 -1.91 11.99 -5.75
N LEU A 42 -1.82 10.70 -5.41
CA LEU A 42 -0.52 10.03 -5.20
C LEU A 42 0.34 10.05 -6.47
N THR A 43 -0.28 9.77 -7.62
CA THR A 43 0.42 9.79 -8.92
C THR A 43 0.88 11.21 -9.26
N LEU A 44 0.03 12.21 -9.03
CA LEU A 44 0.36 13.61 -9.26
C LEU A 44 1.52 14.06 -8.39
N MET A 45 1.54 13.69 -7.11
CA MET A 45 2.64 13.96 -6.19
C MET A 45 3.97 13.42 -6.75
N GLN A 46 4.00 12.15 -7.19
CA GLN A 46 5.20 11.55 -7.78
C GLN A 46 5.67 12.26 -9.05
N VAL A 47 4.75 12.77 -9.87
CA VAL A 47 5.10 13.57 -11.06
C VAL A 47 5.72 14.90 -10.65
N VAL A 48 5.13 15.59 -9.66
CA VAL A 48 5.66 16.85 -9.14
C VAL A 48 7.05 16.66 -8.52
N ASP A 49 7.27 15.60 -7.75
CA ASP A 49 8.58 15.26 -7.19
C ASP A 49 9.63 15.10 -8.28
N ARG A 50 9.27 14.45 -9.40
CA ARG A 50 10.15 14.30 -10.56
C ARG A 50 10.42 15.61 -11.27
N ILE A 51 9.43 16.51 -11.38
CA ILE A 51 9.62 17.85 -11.96
C ILE A 51 10.67 18.61 -11.14
N PHE A 52 10.58 18.61 -9.81
CA PHE A 52 11.60 19.23 -8.97
C PHE A 52 12.98 18.62 -9.19
N LEU A 53 13.06 17.29 -9.30
CA LEU A 53 14.33 16.61 -9.56
C LEU A 53 14.91 16.96 -10.94
N THR A 54 14.06 17.22 -11.95
CA THR A 54 14.53 17.67 -13.27
C THR A 54 15.19 19.05 -13.23
N TRP A 55 14.72 19.94 -12.36
CA TRP A 55 15.28 21.28 -12.18
C TRP A 55 16.57 21.27 -11.36
N ASP A 56 16.74 20.27 -10.49
CA ASP A 56 17.96 20.06 -9.72
C ASP A 56 19.07 19.43 -10.57
N SER A 57 18.83 18.23 -11.12
CA SER A 57 19.87 17.49 -11.84
C SER A 57 19.29 16.47 -12.83
N PRO A 58 19.62 16.59 -14.14
CA PRO A 58 19.29 15.57 -15.13
C PRO A 58 19.87 14.19 -14.80
N LEU A 59 21.03 14.12 -14.13
CA LEU A 59 21.65 12.85 -13.72
C LEU A 59 20.87 12.21 -12.56
N ALA A 60 20.41 13.01 -11.60
CA ALA A 60 19.58 12.50 -10.50
C ALA A 60 18.23 11.99 -11.01
N LEU A 61 17.62 12.69 -11.97
CA LEU A 61 16.43 12.21 -12.66
C LEU A 61 16.66 10.87 -13.34
N ALA A 62 17.74 10.76 -14.13
CA ALA A 62 18.09 9.53 -14.86
C ALA A 62 18.32 8.35 -13.91
N ALA A 63 18.88 8.59 -12.72
CA ALA A 63 19.08 7.59 -11.68
C ALA A 63 17.78 7.21 -10.93
N SER A 64 16.87 8.16 -10.72
CA SER A 64 15.70 7.96 -9.86
C SER A 64 14.74 6.87 -10.36
N LEU A 65 14.50 6.80 -11.68
CA LEU A 65 13.57 5.84 -12.28
C LEU A 65 14.03 4.38 -12.15
N PRO A 66 15.23 3.99 -12.61
CA PRO A 66 15.70 2.61 -12.45
C PRO A 66 15.81 2.19 -10.98
N ALA A 67 16.29 3.08 -10.11
CA ALA A 67 16.35 2.82 -8.68
C ALA A 67 14.96 2.59 -8.07
N ALA A 68 13.98 3.46 -8.39
CA ALA A 68 12.60 3.31 -7.93
C ALA A 68 11.92 2.05 -8.47
N LEU A 69 12.16 1.69 -9.73
CA LEU A 69 11.60 0.48 -10.34
C LEU A 69 12.16 -0.79 -9.70
N LEU A 70 13.47 -0.83 -9.42
CA LEU A 70 14.06 -1.95 -8.70
C LEU A 70 13.46 -2.06 -7.29
N HIS A 71 13.39 -0.94 -6.56
CA HIS A 71 12.78 -0.91 -5.23
C HIS A 71 11.33 -1.39 -5.25
N TRP A 72 10.51 -0.88 -6.18
CA TRP A 72 9.12 -1.28 -6.34
C TRP A 72 8.98 -2.76 -6.67
N THR A 73 9.81 -3.28 -7.57
CA THR A 73 9.83 -4.69 -7.95
C THR A 73 10.06 -5.57 -6.73
N LEU A 74 11.07 -5.21 -5.92
CA LEU A 74 11.37 -5.93 -4.69
C LEU A 74 10.18 -5.86 -3.71
N ILE A 75 9.73 -4.66 -3.35
CA ILE A 75 8.74 -4.46 -2.27
C ILE A 75 7.32 -4.92 -2.65
N SER A 76 6.97 -4.99 -3.94
CA SER A 76 5.61 -5.26 -4.41
C SER A 76 4.93 -6.52 -3.82
N PRO A 77 5.61 -7.67 -3.62
CA PRO A 77 4.98 -8.84 -2.99
C PRO A 77 4.66 -8.60 -1.52
N ALA A 78 5.51 -7.83 -0.81
CA ALA A 78 5.26 -7.45 0.58
C ALA A 78 4.09 -6.47 0.68
N VAL A 79 4.01 -5.50 -0.23
CA VAL A 79 2.86 -4.58 -0.34
C VAL A 79 1.58 -5.37 -0.60
N GLY A 80 1.57 -6.29 -1.56
CA GLY A 80 0.41 -7.15 -1.85
C GLY A 80 -0.03 -7.98 -0.65
N THR A 81 0.92 -8.55 0.08
CA THR A 81 0.67 -9.32 1.30
C THR A 81 0.06 -8.44 2.40
N ALA A 82 0.60 -7.24 2.61
CA ALA A 82 0.07 -6.27 3.57
C ALA A 82 -1.35 -5.81 3.21
N MET A 83 -1.63 -5.58 1.92
CA MET A 83 -2.97 -5.19 1.46
C MET A 83 -4.01 -6.29 1.65
N TYR A 84 -3.61 -7.57 1.68
CA TYR A 84 -4.53 -8.70 1.88
C TYR A 84 -5.24 -8.67 3.25
N ILE A 85 -4.69 -7.95 4.22
CA ILE A 85 -5.32 -7.69 5.53
C ILE A 85 -6.72 -7.10 5.37
N SER A 86 -6.95 -6.27 4.35
CA SER A 86 -8.27 -5.68 4.08
C SER A 86 -9.36 -6.73 3.88
N THR A 87 -9.02 -7.86 3.27
CA THR A 87 -9.95 -8.98 3.04
C THR A 87 -10.33 -9.63 4.37
N PHE A 88 -9.34 -9.93 5.22
CA PHE A 88 -9.60 -10.50 6.55
C PHE A 88 -10.39 -9.55 7.44
N VAL A 89 -10.04 -8.26 7.42
CA VAL A 89 -10.76 -7.22 8.16
C VAL A 89 -12.22 -7.18 7.71
N ALA A 90 -12.48 -7.08 6.41
CA ALA A 90 -13.85 -7.04 5.88
C ALA A 90 -14.67 -8.28 6.25
N GLN A 91 -14.06 -9.48 6.15
CA GLN A 91 -14.71 -10.74 6.49
C GLN A 91 -15.02 -10.86 7.98
N TYR A 92 -14.04 -10.59 8.85
CA TYR A 92 -14.23 -10.70 10.30
C TYR A 92 -15.14 -9.61 10.86
N GLU A 93 -15.09 -8.40 10.29
CA GLU A 93 -16.03 -7.32 10.60
C GLU A 93 -17.44 -7.64 10.09
N GLY A 94 -17.59 -8.40 9.00
CA GLY A 94 -18.87 -8.92 8.51
C GLY A 94 -19.43 -10.04 9.39
N ALA A 95 -18.56 -10.87 9.96
CA ALA A 95 -18.92 -12.00 10.83
C ALA A 95 -19.16 -11.62 12.30
N GLY A 96 -18.92 -10.35 12.69
CA GLY A 96 -19.04 -9.91 14.08
C GLY A 96 -17.93 -10.44 15.00
N GLU A 97 -16.74 -10.69 14.44
CA GLU A 97 -15.58 -11.26 15.16
C GLU A 97 -14.45 -10.21 15.33
N PRO A 98 -14.65 -9.11 16.07
CA PRO A 98 -13.69 -7.98 16.14
C PRO A 98 -12.32 -8.37 16.72
N ARG A 99 -12.27 -9.44 17.53
CA ARG A 99 -11.01 -9.97 18.06
C ARG A 99 -10.08 -10.45 16.94
N ARG A 100 -10.62 -11.13 15.92
CA ARG A 100 -9.84 -11.65 14.79
C ARG A 100 -9.38 -10.55 13.84
N VAL A 101 -10.12 -9.43 13.79
CA VAL A 101 -9.65 -8.21 13.12
C VAL A 101 -8.35 -7.72 13.78
N GLY A 102 -8.33 -7.63 15.12
CA GLY A 102 -7.13 -7.27 15.88
C GLY A 102 -5.96 -8.22 15.66
N ASP A 103 -6.22 -9.52 15.66
CA ASP A 103 -5.18 -10.54 15.41
C ASP A 103 -4.57 -10.39 13.99
N SER A 104 -5.40 -10.13 12.99
CA SER A 104 -4.96 -9.93 11.59
C SER A 104 -4.08 -8.69 11.45
N VAL A 105 -4.49 -7.57 12.05
CA VAL A 105 -3.71 -6.32 12.02
C VAL A 105 -2.39 -6.52 12.75
N ARG A 106 -2.39 -7.17 13.92
CA ARG A 106 -1.16 -7.44 14.68
C ARG A 106 -0.18 -8.29 13.89
N GLN A 107 -0.66 -9.34 13.21
CA GLN A 107 0.17 -10.17 12.34
C GLN A 107 0.72 -9.37 11.16
N GLY A 108 -0.12 -8.53 10.55
CA GLY A 108 0.28 -7.59 9.50
C GLY A 108 1.36 -6.60 9.93
N THR A 109 1.21 -6.00 11.11
CA THR A 109 2.19 -5.09 11.68
C THR A 109 3.51 -5.81 11.96
N LEU A 110 3.47 -7.02 12.53
CA LEU A 110 4.68 -7.82 12.75
C LEU A 110 5.37 -8.18 11.43
N PHE A 111 4.59 -8.58 10.42
CA PHE A 111 5.08 -8.84 9.07
C PHE A 111 5.74 -7.60 8.47
N ALA A 112 5.12 -6.42 8.59
CA ALA A 112 5.67 -5.15 8.12
C ALA A 112 6.96 -4.76 8.85
N LEU A 113 7.03 -4.97 10.17
CA LEU A 113 8.25 -4.74 10.96
C LEU A 113 9.40 -5.62 10.50
N VAL A 114 9.17 -6.94 10.43
CA VAL A 114 10.20 -7.91 10.03
C VAL A 114 10.66 -7.65 8.59
N THR A 115 9.71 -7.48 7.67
CA THR A 115 10.01 -7.25 6.26
C THR A 115 10.65 -5.88 6.05
N GLY A 116 10.16 -4.83 6.71
CA GLY A 116 10.75 -3.50 6.63
C GLY A 116 12.20 -3.46 7.10
N ILE A 117 12.51 -4.12 8.22
CA ILE A 117 13.90 -4.24 8.72
C ILE A 117 14.75 -5.07 7.75
N LEU A 118 14.22 -6.17 7.21
CA LEU A 118 14.91 -6.94 6.18
C LEU A 118 15.25 -6.07 4.95
N TYR A 119 14.37 -5.16 4.55
CA TYR A 119 14.62 -4.27 3.42
C TYR A 119 15.75 -3.26 3.63
N ILE A 120 15.94 -2.80 4.87
CA ILE A 120 17.08 -1.95 5.23
C ILE A 120 18.41 -2.67 4.95
N THR A 121 18.44 -4.00 5.09
CA THR A 121 19.66 -4.79 4.80
C THR A 121 20.06 -4.79 3.33
N PHE A 122 19.18 -4.40 2.40
CA PHE A 122 19.53 -4.25 0.98
C PHE A 122 20.31 -2.97 0.67
N ALA A 123 20.19 -1.92 1.49
CA ALA A 123 20.88 -0.64 1.27
C ALA A 123 22.41 -0.78 1.07
N PRO A 124 23.18 -1.51 1.90
CA PRO A 124 24.63 -1.66 1.69
C PRO A 124 24.99 -2.39 0.38
N PHE A 125 24.09 -3.16 -0.22
CA PHE A 125 24.33 -3.87 -1.48
C PHE A 125 24.03 -3.01 -2.71
N ALA A 126 23.43 -1.83 -2.55
CA ALA A 126 22.99 -0.97 -3.64
C ALA A 126 24.15 -0.62 -4.59
N GLY A 127 25.33 -0.27 -4.06
CA GLY A 127 26.50 0.05 -4.88
C GLY A 127 26.92 -1.10 -5.79
N VAL A 128 26.91 -2.34 -5.27
CA VAL A 128 27.23 -3.54 -6.06
C VAL A 128 26.18 -3.78 -7.12
N ILE A 129 24.90 -3.60 -6.80
CA ILE A 129 23.82 -3.78 -7.77
C ILE A 129 24.02 -2.81 -8.94
N PHE A 130 24.05 -1.50 -8.69
CA PHE A 130 24.04 -0.47 -9.75
C PHE A 130 25.34 -0.34 -10.54
N GLN A 131 26.50 -0.67 -9.95
CA GLN A 131 27.75 -0.72 -10.70
C GLN A 131 27.76 -1.80 -11.79
N ASN A 132 26.94 -2.85 -11.66
CA ASN A 132 26.86 -3.94 -12.63
C ASN A 132 25.81 -3.72 -13.74
N LEU A 133 25.06 -2.60 -13.73
CA LEU A 133 24.06 -2.29 -14.77
C LEU A 133 24.62 -1.58 -16.01
N GLY A 134 25.91 -1.22 -16.01
CA GLY A 134 26.58 -0.61 -17.17
C GLY A 134 26.28 0.88 -17.38
N HIS A 135 25.64 1.54 -16.41
CA HIS A 135 25.47 2.99 -16.41
C HIS A 135 26.78 3.72 -16.10
N GLY A 136 26.87 5.00 -16.48
CA GLY A 136 28.01 5.85 -16.13
C GLY A 136 28.23 5.91 -14.60
N PRO A 137 29.49 6.03 -14.13
CA PRO A 137 29.83 5.87 -12.72
C PRO A 137 29.06 6.83 -11.79
N GLU A 138 28.79 8.05 -12.25
CA GLU A 138 28.02 9.03 -11.47
C GLU A 138 26.53 8.68 -11.40
N VAL A 139 25.94 8.16 -12.48
CA VAL A 139 24.54 7.70 -12.48
C VAL A 139 24.39 6.51 -11.55
N ALA A 140 25.29 5.52 -11.65
CA ALA A 140 25.28 4.35 -10.77
C ALA A 140 25.42 4.71 -9.29
N ARG A 141 26.22 5.74 -8.97
CA ARG A 141 26.35 6.27 -7.60
C ARG A 141 25.03 6.84 -7.11
N LEU A 142 24.37 7.68 -7.92
CA LEU A 142 23.07 8.29 -7.58
C LEU A 142 21.95 7.25 -7.49
N GLU A 143 21.96 6.22 -8.34
CA GLU A 143 21.01 5.11 -8.27
C GLU A 143 21.12 4.37 -6.94
N ALA A 144 22.36 4.06 -6.52
CA ALA A 144 22.63 3.39 -5.26
C ALA A 144 22.22 4.25 -4.06
N GLU A 145 22.47 5.55 -4.11
CA GLU A 145 22.07 6.51 -3.08
C GLU A 145 20.53 6.58 -2.96
N TYR A 146 19.84 6.77 -4.10
CA TYR A 146 18.38 6.85 -4.14
C TYR A 146 17.72 5.56 -3.65
N PHE A 147 18.18 4.40 -4.13
CA PHE A 147 17.67 3.10 -3.70
C PHE A 147 17.88 2.86 -2.20
N SER A 148 19.06 3.21 -1.68
CA SER A 148 19.36 3.06 -0.24
C SER A 148 18.41 3.89 0.62
N ILE A 149 18.10 5.12 0.21
CA ILE A 149 17.14 5.99 0.89
C ILE A 149 15.73 5.36 0.87
N MET A 150 15.30 4.79 -0.25
CA MET A 150 14.00 4.09 -0.33
C MET A 150 13.95 2.84 0.56
N CYS A 151 15.04 2.07 0.65
CA CYS A 151 15.14 0.93 1.56
C CYS A 151 14.89 1.35 3.01
N LEU A 152 15.42 2.49 3.45
CA LEU A 152 15.18 3.03 4.79
C LEU A 152 13.71 3.39 5.03
N GLY A 153 13.03 3.94 4.01
CA GLY A 153 11.61 4.30 4.08
C GLY A 153 10.63 3.11 3.99
N THR A 154 11.13 1.91 3.67
CA THR A 154 10.28 0.74 3.37
C THR A 154 9.43 0.30 4.56
N LEU A 155 9.98 0.38 5.78
CA LEU A 155 9.23 0.04 6.99
C LEU A 155 7.98 0.92 7.16
N ALA A 156 8.15 2.24 7.04
CA ALA A 156 7.06 3.19 7.16
C ALA A 156 6.01 2.97 6.06
N ALA A 157 6.44 2.71 4.82
CA ALA A 157 5.56 2.41 3.71
C ALA A 157 4.70 1.16 3.97
N LEU A 158 5.31 0.05 4.41
CA LEU A 158 4.58 -1.19 4.71
C LEU A 158 3.59 -1.02 5.85
N LEU A 159 3.95 -0.30 6.92
CA LEU A 159 3.02 0.01 8.00
C LEU A 159 1.82 0.84 7.50
N SER A 160 2.07 1.81 6.64
CA SER A 160 1.02 2.62 6.01
C SER A 160 0.06 1.74 5.19
N HIS A 161 0.58 0.75 4.45
CA HIS A 161 -0.26 -0.22 3.74
C HIS A 161 -1.10 -1.10 4.67
N VAL A 162 -0.53 -1.58 5.78
CA VAL A 162 -1.26 -2.38 6.79
C VAL A 162 -2.42 -1.58 7.39
N PHE A 163 -2.16 -0.34 7.82
CA PHE A 163 -3.20 0.51 8.39
C PHE A 163 -4.23 0.96 7.36
N GLY A 164 -3.79 1.32 6.15
CA GLY A 164 -4.69 1.60 5.04
C GLY A 164 -5.61 0.42 4.71
N ALA A 165 -5.07 -0.80 4.73
CA ALA A 165 -5.86 -2.03 4.52
C ALA A 165 -6.89 -2.26 5.65
N TYR A 166 -6.57 -1.89 6.88
CA TYR A 166 -7.50 -1.95 8.00
C TYR A 166 -8.67 -0.97 7.87
N TYR A 167 -8.41 0.29 7.51
CA TYR A 167 -9.49 1.26 7.27
C TYR A 167 -10.32 0.87 6.05
N GLY A 168 -9.66 0.55 4.93
CA GLY A 168 -10.31 0.13 3.69
C GLY A 168 -11.16 -1.13 3.87
N GLY A 169 -10.70 -2.10 4.68
CA GLY A 169 -11.48 -3.30 5.01
C GLY A 169 -12.76 -3.02 5.80
N ARG A 170 -12.86 -1.86 6.46
CA ARG A 170 -14.07 -1.41 7.15
C ARG A 170 -14.94 -0.47 6.32
N GLY A 171 -14.47 -0.07 5.14
CA GLY A 171 -15.13 0.95 4.33
C GLY A 171 -14.94 2.38 4.85
N LEU A 172 -13.85 2.63 5.59
CA LEU A 172 -13.40 3.95 6.05
C LEU A 172 -12.20 4.41 5.23
#